data_AF-A0A352PXT4-F1
#
_entry.id   AF-A0A352PXT4-F1
#
_cell.length_a   1.000
_cell.length_b   1.000
_cell.length_c   1.000
_cell.angle_alpha   90.00
_cell.angle_beta   90.00
_cell.angle_gamma   90.00
#
_symmetry.space_group_name_H-M   'P 1'
#
loop_
_entity.id
_entity.type
_entity.pdbx_description
1 polymer ?
#
loop_
_entity_poly.entity_id
_entity_poly.type
_entity_poly.pdbx_seq_one_letter_code
_entity_poly.pdbx_strand_id
1 'polypeptide(L)'
;MVASGTFGYGPEYADFVDLSQLGAVVVKGISLLPRSGNPPPRLVETPAGMINAIGLENVGVATFLAEKLPYLRDRAVPVVVNIFGNTLEEYREVAARLDGVPGIHALEINISCPNVKEGGMVFGTDPGMAASVVA
;
A
#
# COMPACT_ATOMS: atom_id res chain seq x y z
N MET A 1 -12.54 7.71 5.01
CA MET A 1 -11.26 7.04 4.71
C MET A 1 -11.15 6.86 3.22
N VAL A 2 -9.96 7.05 2.65
CA VAL A 2 -9.68 6.82 1.22
C VAL A 2 -9.09 5.43 1.01
N ALA A 3 -9.30 4.80 -0.14
CA ALA A 3 -8.78 3.47 -0.44
C ALA A 3 -7.29 3.50 -0.86
N SER A 4 -6.55 2.43 -0.57
CA SER A 4 -5.15 2.32 -1.03
C SER A 4 -5.08 2.42 -2.55
N GLY A 5 -4.10 3.19 -3.03
CA GLY A 5 -3.81 3.30 -4.46
C GLY A 5 -4.70 4.27 -5.24
N THR A 6 -5.70 4.90 -4.60
CA THR A 6 -6.50 5.97 -5.21
C THR A 6 -6.09 7.37 -4.73
N PHE A 7 -5.33 7.46 -3.63
CA PHE A 7 -5.01 8.72 -2.95
C PHE A 7 -3.50 9.00 -2.80
N GLY A 8 -2.66 8.29 -3.55
CA GLY A 8 -1.20 8.48 -3.52
C GLY A 8 -0.60 8.32 -2.12
N TYR A 9 0.12 9.34 -1.67
CA TYR A 9 0.64 9.45 -0.31
C TYR A 9 0.02 10.62 0.47
N GLY A 10 -0.99 11.29 -0.08
CA GLY A 10 -1.69 12.43 0.53
C GLY A 10 -1.39 13.79 -0.11
N PRO A 11 -0.13 14.22 -0.31
CA PRO A 11 0.18 15.55 -0.85
C PRO A 11 -0.53 15.87 -2.16
N GLU A 12 -0.76 14.87 -3.01
CA GLU A 12 -1.37 15.03 -4.33
C GLU A 12 -2.81 15.60 -4.26
N TYR A 13 -3.46 15.49 -3.11
CA TYR A 13 -4.84 15.92 -2.89
C TYR A 13 -4.98 17.04 -1.86
N ALA A 14 -3.88 17.51 -1.27
CA ALA A 14 -3.90 18.49 -0.20
C ALA A 14 -4.44 19.87 -0.62
N ASP A 15 -4.38 20.19 -1.92
CA ASP A 15 -4.95 21.42 -2.48
C ASP A 15 -6.49 21.35 -2.64
N PHE A 16 -7.06 20.14 -2.57
CA PHE A 16 -8.49 19.89 -2.80
C PHE A 16 -9.25 19.51 -1.54
N VAL A 17 -8.57 18.85 -0.58
CA VAL A 17 -9.17 18.34 0.65
C VAL A 17 -8.22 18.58 1.82
N ASP A 18 -8.76 19.11 2.92
CA ASP A 18 -8.06 19.12 4.20
C ASP A 18 -7.93 17.68 4.73
N LEU A 19 -6.70 17.16 4.73
CA LEU A 19 -6.43 15.78 5.14
C LEU A 19 -6.86 15.50 6.58
N SER A 20 -6.88 16.50 7.46
CA SER A 20 -7.29 16.32 8.87
C SER A 20 -8.78 16.00 9.02
N GLN A 21 -9.59 16.27 7.99
CA GLN A 21 -11.02 15.93 7.96
C GLN A 21 -11.29 14.48 7.54
N LEU A 22 -10.27 13.77 7.04
CA LEU A 22 -10.40 12.37 6.65
C LEU A 22 -10.29 11.47 7.88
N GLY A 23 -11.19 10.49 8.00
CA GLY A 23 -11.09 9.49 9.08
C GLY A 23 -9.81 8.65 9.04
N ALA A 24 -9.19 8.49 7.86
CA ALA A 24 -7.85 7.93 7.68
C ALA A 24 -7.40 8.07 6.21
N VAL A 25 -6.08 8.08 6.00
CA VAL A 25 -5.44 7.88 4.69
C VAL A 25 -4.84 6.48 4.64
N VAL A 26 -5.35 5.66 3.72
CA VAL A 26 -4.71 4.39 3.36
C VAL A 26 -3.75 4.66 2.21
N VAL A 27 -2.45 4.70 2.50
CA VAL A 27 -1.44 5.06 1.49
C VAL A 27 -1.29 3.98 0.44
N LYS A 28 -0.65 4.34 -0.68
CA LYS A 28 -0.24 3.38 -1.71
C LYS A 28 0.51 2.20 -1.09
N GLY A 29 0.22 0.98 -1.58
CA GLY A 29 0.93 -0.23 -1.17
C GLY A 29 2.45 -0.07 -1.19
N ILE A 30 3.08 -0.40 -0.07
CA ILE A 30 4.52 -0.31 0.17
C ILE A 30 5.12 -1.71 0.08
N SER A 31 6.18 -1.85 -0.72
CA SER A 31 7.05 -3.03 -0.73
C SER A 31 8.40 -2.75 -0.08
N LEU A 32 9.18 -3.80 0.15
CA LEU A 32 10.53 -3.70 0.70
C LEU A 32 11.43 -2.80 -0.17
N LEU A 33 11.37 -3.00 -1.48
CA LEU A 33 12.11 -2.22 -2.48
C LEU A 33 11.15 -1.41 -3.35
N PRO A 34 11.62 -0.30 -3.97
CA PRO A 34 10.82 0.46 -4.93
C PRO A 34 10.38 -0.41 -6.12
N ARG A 35 9.21 -0.13 -6.68
CA ARG A 35 8.71 -0.78 -7.91
C ARG A 35 8.28 0.26 -8.92
N SER A 36 8.63 0.05 -10.18
CA SER A 36 8.23 0.89 -11.31
C SER A 36 6.81 0.62 -11.82
N GLY A 37 6.15 -0.43 -11.35
CA GLY A 37 4.86 -0.86 -11.89
C GLY A 37 4.94 -1.50 -13.28
N ASN A 38 3.77 -1.75 -13.88
CA ASN A 38 3.62 -2.33 -15.22
C ASN A 38 3.90 -1.30 -16.33
N PRO A 39 4.21 -1.67 -17.57
CA PRO A 39 4.24 -0.71 -18.69
C PRO A 39 2.85 -0.10 -18.97
N PRO A 40 2.76 1.11 -19.54
CA PRO A 40 1.50 1.67 -20.03
C PRO A 40 0.98 0.90 -21.26
N PRO A 41 -0.33 0.93 -21.54
CA PRO A 41 -1.39 1.62 -20.79
C PRO A 41 -1.74 0.89 -19.49
N ARG A 42 -1.93 1.64 -18.40
CA ARG A 42 -2.24 1.10 -17.06
C ARG A 42 -3.70 1.26 -16.65
N LEU A 43 -4.47 2.05 -17.40
CA LEU A 43 -5.85 2.41 -17.07
C LEU A 43 -6.70 2.34 -18.34
N VAL A 44 -7.91 1.84 -18.21
CA VAL A 44 -8.94 1.90 -19.25
C VAL A 44 -10.30 2.14 -18.62
N GLU A 45 -11.09 3.03 -19.22
CA GLU A 45 -12.46 3.31 -18.79
C GLU A 45 -13.39 2.16 -19.20
N THR A 46 -14.40 1.90 -18.37
CA THR A 46 -15.48 0.95 -18.66
C THR A 46 -16.83 1.57 -18.29
N PRO A 47 -17.97 1.04 -18.79
CA PRO A 47 -19.27 1.46 -18.31
C PRO A 47 -19.34 1.38 -16.79
N ALA A 48 -19.66 2.51 -16.14
CA ALA A 48 -19.74 2.65 -14.68
C ALA A 48 -18.46 2.29 -13.91
N GLY A 49 -17.27 2.42 -14.51
CA GLY A 49 -16.02 2.17 -13.79
C GLY A 49 -14.75 2.29 -14.62
N MET A 50 -13.70 1.62 -14.14
CA MET A 50 -12.42 1.55 -14.82
C MET A 50 -11.69 0.27 -14.45
N ILE A 51 -10.82 -0.20 -15.34
CA ILE A 51 -9.86 -1.28 -15.07
C ILE A 51 -8.49 -0.65 -14.91
N ASN A 52 -7.73 -1.11 -13.90
CA ASN A 52 -6.35 -0.69 -13.68
C ASN A 52 -5.40 -1.89 -13.65
N ALA A 53 -4.19 -1.67 -14.15
CA ALA A 53 -3.07 -2.59 -14.11
C ALA A 53 -1.80 -1.84 -13.70
N ILE A 54 -1.83 -1.12 -12.57
CA ILE A 54 -0.71 -0.29 -12.12
C ILE A 54 0.58 -1.10 -11.88
N GLY A 55 0.45 -2.36 -11.42
CA GLY A 55 1.60 -3.22 -11.10
C GLY A 55 2.29 -2.88 -9.78
N LEU A 56 1.54 -2.26 -8.85
CA LEU A 56 2.03 -1.89 -7.50
C LEU A 56 3.27 -0.98 -7.52
N GLU A 57 3.30 -0.01 -8.45
CA GLU A 57 4.28 1.08 -8.43
C GLU A 57 4.30 1.77 -7.07
N ASN A 58 5.48 1.88 -6.46
CA ASN A 58 5.66 2.49 -5.14
C ASN A 58 7.13 2.85 -4.87
N VAL A 59 7.35 3.67 -3.83
CA VAL A 59 8.66 4.24 -3.50
C VAL A 59 9.54 3.34 -2.62
N GLY A 60 9.02 2.20 -2.15
CA GLY A 60 9.66 1.33 -1.17
C GLY A 60 9.59 1.86 0.26
N VAL A 61 9.76 0.96 1.23
CA VAL A 61 9.60 1.27 2.67
C VAL A 61 10.57 2.34 3.17
N ALA A 62 11.83 2.33 2.70
CA ALA A 62 12.84 3.28 3.15
C ALA A 62 12.47 4.73 2.77
N THR A 63 12.11 4.96 1.51
CA THR A 63 11.71 6.28 1.01
C THR A 63 10.38 6.72 1.62
N PHE A 64 9.44 5.79 1.82
CA PHE A 64 8.17 6.11 2.48
C PHE A 64 8.40 6.66 3.89
N LEU A 65 9.23 6.00 4.69
CA LEU A 65 9.56 6.42 6.05
C LEU A 65 10.31 7.76 6.08
N ALA A 66 11.26 7.96 5.16
CA ALA A 66 12.09 9.15 5.12
C ALA A 66 11.35 10.39 4.61
N GLU A 67 10.46 10.23 3.63
CA GLU A 67 9.93 11.38 2.87
C GLU A 67 8.41 11.52 2.90
N LYS A 68 7.65 10.40 2.91
CA LYS A 68 6.20 10.44 2.73
C LYS A 68 5.45 10.46 4.06
N LEU A 69 5.86 9.63 5.02
CA LEU A 69 5.23 9.56 6.33
C LEU A 69 5.34 10.87 7.14
N PRO A 70 6.48 11.59 7.17
CA PRO A 70 6.58 12.85 7.91
C PRO A 70 5.51 13.87 7.49
N TYR A 71 5.24 13.99 6.18
CA TYR A 71 4.23 14.91 5.65
C TYR A 71 2.81 14.63 6.19
N LEU A 72 2.44 13.34 6.27
CA LEU A 72 1.13 12.92 6.77
C LEU A 72 1.02 13.10 8.28
N ARG A 73 2.08 12.75 9.01
CA ARG A 73 2.16 12.91 10.47
C ARG A 73 1.95 14.36 10.87
N ASP A 74 2.55 15.30 10.16
CA ASP A 74 2.45 16.73 10.46
C ASP A 74 1.03 17.30 10.23
N ARG A 75 0.13 16.54 9.60
CA ARG A 75 -1.28 16.92 9.33
C ARG A 75 -2.29 16.25 10.24
N ALA A 76 -1.83 15.50 11.25
CA ALA A 76 -2.66 14.86 12.27
C ALA A 76 -3.80 13.99 11.69
N VAL A 77 -3.58 13.36 10.52
CA VAL A 77 -4.51 12.39 9.93
C VAL A 77 -4.08 10.96 10.30
N PRO A 78 -5.01 10.06 10.66
CA PRO A 78 -4.67 8.66 10.87
C PRO A 78 -4.12 8.02 9.58
N VAL A 79 -2.97 7.35 9.68
CA VAL A 79 -2.31 6.70 8.55
C VAL A 79 -2.41 5.19 8.66
N VAL A 80 -2.97 4.57 7.63
CA VAL A 80 -2.96 3.11 7.42
C VAL A 80 -1.98 2.81 6.30
N VAL A 81 -0.99 1.96 6.57
CA VAL A 81 0.02 1.59 5.57
C VAL A 81 -0.38 0.27 4.92
N ASN A 82 -0.81 0.34 3.66
CA ASN A 82 -0.96 -0.84 2.83
C ASN A 82 0.43 -1.44 2.57
N ILE A 83 0.62 -2.72 2.87
CA ILE A 83 1.88 -3.44 2.65
C ILE A 83 1.66 -4.62 1.73
N PHE A 84 2.67 -4.94 0.93
CA PHE A 84 2.67 -6.16 0.14
C PHE A 84 4.08 -6.71 -0.05
N GLY A 85 4.16 -8.01 -0.27
CA GLY A 85 5.36 -8.76 -0.58
C GLY A 85 5.06 -9.89 -1.56
N ASN A 86 6.10 -10.42 -2.20
CA ASN A 86 6.03 -11.61 -3.04
C ASN A 86 6.33 -12.89 -2.23
N THR A 87 6.95 -12.77 -1.06
CA THR A 87 7.23 -13.87 -0.12
C THR A 87 6.81 -13.50 1.30
N LEU A 88 6.64 -14.50 2.18
CA LEU A 88 6.34 -14.29 3.60
C LEU A 88 7.43 -13.45 4.29
N GLU A 89 8.68 -13.66 3.91
CA GLU A 89 9.84 -12.93 4.41
C GLU A 89 9.76 -11.44 4.01
N GLU A 90 9.33 -11.13 2.79
CA GLU A 90 9.12 -9.74 2.37
C GLU A 90 8.01 -9.06 3.18
N TYR A 91 6.88 -9.75 3.42
CA TYR A 91 5.81 -9.21 4.29
C TYR A 91 6.33 -8.93 5.70
N ARG A 92 7.05 -9.89 6.30
CA ARG A 92 7.62 -9.78 7.64
C ARG A 92 8.61 -8.63 7.74
N GLU A 93 9.52 -8.50 6.77
CA GLU A 93 10.54 -7.45 6.77
C GLU A 93 9.90 -6.06 6.62
N VAL A 94 8.91 -5.90 5.74
CA VAL A 94 8.19 -4.62 5.60
C VAL A 94 7.44 -4.29 6.88
N ALA A 95 6.70 -5.24 7.45
CA ALA A 95 5.97 -5.03 8.70
C ALA A 95 6.91 -4.66 9.86
N ALA A 96 8.03 -5.38 10.02
CA ALA A 96 9.02 -5.11 11.07
C ALA A 96 9.65 -3.71 10.96
N ARG A 97 9.86 -3.19 9.75
CA ARG A 97 10.37 -1.82 9.55
C ARG A 97 9.35 -0.72 9.85
N LEU A 98 8.06 -1.06 9.83
CA LEU A 98 6.97 -0.12 10.10
C LEU A 98 6.47 -0.22 11.56
N ASP A 99 6.81 -1.31 12.25
CA ASP A 99 6.40 -1.55 13.64
C ASP A 99 6.93 -0.46 14.58
N GLY A 100 6.05 0.01 15.46
CA GLY A 100 6.36 1.08 16.42
C GLY A 100 6.68 2.45 15.83
N VAL A 101 6.63 2.64 14.51
CA VAL A 101 6.96 3.94 13.88
C VAL A 101 5.87 4.99 14.20
N PRO A 102 6.23 6.13 14.83
CA PRO A 102 5.25 7.16 15.17
C PRO A 102 4.54 7.74 13.94
N GLY A 103 3.20 7.82 14.03
CA GLY A 103 2.34 8.32 12.95
C GLY A 103 1.69 7.23 12.11
N ILE A 104 2.15 5.98 12.20
CA ILE A 104 1.45 4.82 11.64
C ILE A 104 0.44 4.31 12.66
N HIS A 105 -0.82 4.13 12.23
CA HIS A 105 -1.91 3.73 13.10
C HIS A 105 -2.39 2.31 12.82
N ALA A 106 -2.19 1.80 11.61
CA ALA A 106 -2.46 0.42 11.26
C ALA A 106 -1.66 -0.02 10.03
N LEU A 107 -1.50 -1.34 9.88
CA LEU A 107 -1.06 -1.97 8.65
C LEU A 107 -2.25 -2.63 7.95
N GLU A 108 -2.35 -2.45 6.64
CA GLU A 108 -3.30 -3.17 5.78
C GLU A 108 -2.51 -4.18 4.95
N ILE A 109 -2.74 -5.47 5.16
CA ILE A 109 -1.98 -6.53 4.49
C ILE A 109 -2.66 -6.86 3.15
N ASN A 110 -2.01 -6.51 2.04
CA ASN A 110 -2.53 -6.75 0.70
C ASN A 110 -2.15 -8.14 0.17
N ILE A 111 -2.96 -9.13 0.50
CA ILE A 111 -2.78 -10.53 0.06
C ILE A 111 -3.49 -10.86 -1.27
N SER A 112 -3.99 -9.84 -1.99
CA SER A 112 -4.81 -10.03 -3.20
C SER A 112 -4.01 -10.15 -4.50
N CYS A 113 -2.71 -9.85 -4.49
CA CYS A 113 -1.91 -9.78 -5.71
C CYS A 113 -1.58 -11.18 -6.26
N PRO A 114 -1.87 -11.46 -7.55
CA PRO A 114 -1.64 -12.77 -8.17
C PRO A 114 -0.20 -13.05 -8.61
N ASN A 115 0.74 -12.11 -8.39
CA ASN A 115 2.09 -12.21 -8.92
C ASN A 115 3.05 -12.95 -7.99
N VAL A 116 2.98 -14.28 -7.97
CA VAL A 116 4.09 -15.13 -7.49
C VAL A 116 4.62 -15.92 -8.68
N LYS A 117 5.76 -15.47 -9.21
CA LYS A 117 6.54 -16.18 -10.26
C LYS A 117 7.08 -17.55 -9.77
N GLU A 118 6.80 -17.93 -8.52
CA GLU A 118 7.22 -19.16 -7.87
C GLU A 118 6.03 -20.01 -7.34
N GLY A 119 4.98 -20.21 -8.14
CA GLY A 119 3.98 -21.25 -7.83
C GLY A 119 2.55 -20.80 -7.52
N GLY A 120 2.16 -19.59 -7.93
CA GLY A 120 0.79 -19.33 -8.39
C GLY A 120 -0.35 -19.31 -7.37
N MET A 121 -0.09 -19.26 -6.06
CA MET A 121 -1.16 -19.03 -5.07
C MET A 121 -1.20 -17.57 -4.63
N VAL A 122 -2.37 -16.95 -4.82
CA VAL A 122 -2.73 -15.68 -4.18
C VAL A 122 -2.86 -15.97 -2.68
N PHE A 123 -2.08 -15.30 -1.84
CA PHE A 123 -2.13 -15.49 -0.38
C PHE A 123 -3.57 -15.37 0.17
N GLY A 124 -4.40 -14.52 -0.45
CA GLY A 124 -5.80 -14.32 -0.10
C GLY A 124 -6.80 -15.38 -0.58
N THR A 125 -6.37 -16.41 -1.31
CA THR A 125 -7.27 -17.49 -1.77
C THR A 125 -7.17 -18.78 -0.98
N ASP A 126 -6.18 -18.90 -0.08
CA ASP A 126 -6.02 -20.04 0.82
C ASP A 126 -5.97 -19.57 2.29
N PRO A 127 -6.86 -20.07 3.17
CA PRO A 127 -6.89 -19.64 4.57
C PRO A 127 -5.60 -19.92 5.36
N GLY A 128 -4.90 -21.01 5.06
CA GLY A 128 -3.63 -21.37 5.73
C GLY A 128 -2.50 -20.42 5.32
N MET A 129 -2.43 -20.08 4.03
CA MET A 129 -1.51 -19.07 3.52
C MET A 129 -1.83 -17.68 4.07
N ALA A 130 -3.11 -17.29 4.09
CA ALA A 130 -3.53 -16.02 4.69
C ALA A 130 -3.13 -15.94 6.17
N ALA A 131 -3.37 -17.01 6.94
CA ALA A 131 -2.94 -17.08 8.34
C ALA A 131 -1.42 -16.98 8.49
N SER A 132 -0.65 -17.58 7.58
CA SER A 132 0.82 -17.55 7.60
C SER A 132 1.40 -16.15 7.36
N VAL A 133 0.70 -15.28 6.64
CA VAL A 133 1.11 -13.87 6.44
C VAL A 133 0.86 -13.02 7.70
N VAL A 134 -0.14 -13.38 8.51
CA VAL A 134 -0.56 -12.63 9.70
C VAL A 134 0.15 -13.09 10.99
N ALA A 135 0.81 -14.25 10.96
CA ALA A 135 1.46 -14.90 12.11
C ALA A 135 2.90 -14.39 12.39
#